data_AF-A0A0G0ARH7-F1
#
_entry.id   AF-A0A0G0ARH7-F1
#
_cell.length_a   1.000
_cell.length_b   1.000
_cell.length_c   1.000
_cell.angle_alpha   90.00
_cell.angle_beta   90.00
_cell.angle_gamma   90.00
#
_symmetry.space_group_name_H-M   'P 1'
#
loop_
_entity.id
_entity.type
_entity.pdbx_description
1 polymer ?
#
loop_
_entity_poly.entity_id
_entity_poly.type
_entity_poly.pdbx_seq_one_letter_code
_entity_poly.pdbx_strand_id
1 'polypeptide(L)'
;MSTVNISLPKEQVSIIDKFVVSFGFANRSEFFRSLIRLVTRDPKLVKSAATFPWVSPPKSSVKEIMADFKKVGKYSPEFLKDLEEGLRDSQYFKK
;
A
#
# COMPACT_ATOMS: atom_id res chain seq x y z
N MET A 1 -7.69 8.54 32.74
CA MET A 1 -8.01 8.46 31.30
C MET A 1 -7.31 9.63 30.62
N SER A 2 -6.61 9.39 29.49
CA SER A 2 -5.94 10.45 28.73
C SER A 2 -6.61 10.60 27.37
N THR A 3 -6.72 11.84 26.88
CA THR A 3 -7.35 12.15 25.59
C THR A 3 -6.27 12.36 24.55
N VAL A 4 -6.42 11.71 23.40
CA VAL A 4 -5.54 11.87 22.24
C VAL A 4 -6.36 12.44 21.09
N ASN A 5 -5.90 13.57 20.53
CA ASN A 5 -6.54 14.20 19.38
C ASN A 5 -5.82 13.79 18.10
N ILE A 6 -6.58 13.38 17.07
CA ILE A 6 -6.05 12.96 15.78
C ILE A 6 -6.85 13.65 14.68
N SER A 7 -6.14 14.32 13.76
CA SER A 7 -6.74 14.94 12.58
C SER A 7 -6.73 13.96 11.42
N LEU A 8 -7.88 13.76 10.78
CA LEU A 8 -8.04 12.84 9.65
C LEU A 8 -8.77 13.54 8.49
N PRO A 9 -8.44 13.23 7.22
CA PRO A 9 -9.24 13.62 6.07
C PRO A 9 -10.69 13.14 6.18
N LYS A 10 -11.64 13.92 5.66
CA LYS A 10 -13.08 13.61 5.73
C LYS A 10 -13.43 12.23 5.17
N GLU A 11 -12.76 11.83 4.09
CA GLU A 11 -12.94 10.51 3.46
C GLU A 11 -12.59 9.37 4.43
N GLN A 12 -11.48 9.49 5.17
CA GLN A 12 -11.07 8.49 6.16
C GLN A 12 -12.06 8.43 7.32
N VAL A 13 -12.57 9.58 7.78
CA VAL A 13 -13.63 9.63 8.80
C VAL A 13 -14.88 8.88 8.33
N SER A 14 -15.29 9.06 7.07
CA SER A 14 -16.45 8.34 6.51
C SER A 14 -16.26 6.83 6.45
N ILE A 15 -15.02 6.36 6.18
CA ILE A 15 -14.67 4.94 6.19
C ILE A 15 -14.74 4.39 7.62
N ILE A 16 -14.20 5.13 8.59
CA ILE A 16 -14.26 4.75 10.00
C ILE A 16 -15.71 4.64 10.47
N ASP A 17 -16.57 5.58 10.11
CA ASP A 17 -18.00 5.54 10.44
C ASP A 17 -18.68 4.28 9.91
N LYS A 18 -18.39 3.92 8.64
CA LYS A 18 -18.89 2.67 8.05
C LYS A 18 -18.42 1.45 8.84
N PHE A 19 -17.17 1.41 9.28
CA PHE A 19 -16.65 0.30 10.08
C PHE A 19 -17.26 0.23 11.47
N VAL A 20 -17.45 1.36 12.14
CA VAL A 20 -18.13 1.41 13.44
C VAL A 20 -19.51 0.79 13.35
N VAL A 21 -20.28 1.15 12.31
CA VAL A 21 -21.62 0.57 12.08
C VAL A 21 -21.53 -0.90 11.67
N SER A 22 -20.68 -1.24 10.69
CA SER A 22 -20.62 -2.59 10.12
C SER A 22 -20.16 -3.64 11.13
N PHE A 23 -19.26 -3.27 12.04
CA PHE A 23 -18.74 -4.16 13.08
C PHE A 23 -19.43 -3.99 14.43
N GLY A 24 -20.47 -3.14 14.53
CA GLY A 24 -21.30 -3.01 15.72
C GLY A 24 -20.63 -2.34 16.92
N PHE A 25 -19.69 -1.42 16.70
CA PHE A 25 -19.04 -0.69 17.80
C PHE A 25 -19.93 0.44 18.32
N ALA A 26 -19.92 0.62 19.64
CA ALA A 26 -20.74 1.65 20.30
C ALA A 26 -20.39 3.09 19.89
N ASN A 27 -19.12 3.36 19.57
CA ASN A 27 -18.65 4.64 19.07
C ASN A 27 -17.24 4.51 18.43
N ARG A 28 -16.79 5.58 17.77
CA ARG A 28 -15.45 5.66 17.17
C ARG A 28 -14.33 5.38 18.18
N SER A 29 -14.46 5.86 19.41
CA SER A 29 -13.43 5.67 20.44
C SER A 29 -13.28 4.21 20.84
N GLU A 30 -14.37 3.45 20.98
CA GLU A 30 -14.30 2.00 21.26
C GLU A 30 -13.78 1.20 20.07
N PHE A 31 -14.11 1.61 18.84
CA PHE A 31 -13.49 1.04 17.65
C PHE A 31 -11.96 1.22 17.69
N PHE A 32 -11.47 2.44 17.89
CA PHE A 32 -10.03 2.70 17.99
C PHE A 32 -9.37 2.00 19.18
N ARG A 33 -10.01 1.95 20.36
CA ARG A 33 -9.50 1.19 21.51
C ARG A 33 -9.38 -0.29 21.20
N SER A 34 -10.32 -0.85 20.44
CA SER A 34 -10.27 -2.26 20.02
C SER A 34 -9.15 -2.52 19.02
N LEU A 35 -8.92 -1.59 18.09
CA LEU A 35 -7.75 -1.65 17.20
C LEU A 35 -6.44 -1.56 17.98
N ILE A 36 -6.33 -0.65 18.94
CA ILE A 36 -5.15 -0.52 19.82
C ILE A 36 -4.91 -1.85 20.54
N ARG A 37 -5.95 -2.44 21.17
CA ARG A 37 -5.84 -3.76 21.82
C ARG A 37 -5.37 -4.86 20.85
N LEU A 38 -5.88 -4.87 19.62
CA LEU A 38 -5.49 -5.84 18.60
C LEU A 38 -4.01 -5.71 18.23
N VAL A 39 -3.54 -4.50 17.92
CA VAL A 39 -2.15 -4.29 17.52
C VAL A 39 -1.17 -4.46 18.68
N THR A 40 -1.60 -4.20 19.92
CA THR A 40 -0.79 -4.54 21.11
C THR A 40 -0.67 -6.05 21.29
N ARG A 41 -1.73 -6.83 20.98
CA ARG A 41 -1.69 -8.30 21.04
C ARG A 41 -0.87 -8.91 19.91
N ASP A 42 -0.96 -8.36 18.70
CA ASP A 42 -0.20 -8.80 17.53
C ASP A 42 0.59 -7.64 16.89
N PRO A 43 1.82 -7.38 17.37
CA PRO A 43 2.67 -6.30 16.86
C PRO A 43 3.07 -6.46 15.38
N LYS A 44 2.90 -7.66 14.79
CA LYS A 44 3.20 -7.88 13.37
C LYS A 44 2.32 -7.03 12.47
N LEU A 45 1.07 -6.77 12.89
CA LEU A 45 0.12 -5.92 12.16
C LEU A 45 0.61 -4.48 12.02
N VAL A 46 1.32 -3.96 13.02
CA VAL A 46 1.93 -2.62 12.97
C VAL A 46 3.08 -2.61 11.95
N LYS A 47 3.91 -3.66 11.95
CA LYS A 47 5.00 -3.78 10.96
C LYS A 47 4.48 -3.86 9.53
N SER A 48 3.39 -4.61 9.30
CA SER A 48 2.73 -4.66 7.99
C SER A 48 2.02 -3.36 7.61
N ALA A 49 1.54 -2.58 8.58
CA ALA A 49 0.95 -1.27 8.30
C ALA A 49 2.01 -0.19 8.02
N ALA A 50 3.17 -0.26 8.67
CA ALA A 50 4.29 0.64 8.45
C ALA A 50 5.00 0.40 7.10
N THR A 51 4.98 -0.86 6.64
CA THR A 51 5.37 -1.21 5.27
C THR A 51 4.16 -1.01 4.37
N PHE A 52 3.95 0.22 3.88
CA PHE A 52 3.06 0.45 2.75
C PHE A 52 3.34 -0.64 1.71
N PRO A 53 2.33 -1.34 1.15
CA PRO A 53 2.61 -2.52 0.35
C PRO A 53 3.24 -2.08 -0.96
N TRP A 54 4.57 -1.99 -0.97
CA TRP A 54 5.37 -2.11 -2.17
C TRP A 54 5.23 -3.57 -2.59
N VAL A 55 4.10 -3.89 -3.23
CA VAL A 55 3.91 -5.19 -3.84
C VAL A 55 5.05 -5.33 -4.84
N SER A 56 5.95 -6.27 -4.58
CA SER A 56 7.00 -6.60 -5.53
C SER A 56 6.33 -6.91 -6.88
N PRO A 57 6.81 -6.34 -8.00
CA PRO A 57 6.18 -6.56 -9.29
C PRO A 57 6.11 -8.07 -9.55
N PRO A 58 4.94 -8.62 -9.93
CA PRO A 58 4.73 -10.07 -10.06
C PRO A 58 5.60 -10.69 -11.16
N LYS A 59 6.17 -9.87 -12.05
CA LYS A 59 7.06 -10.27 -13.14
C LYS A 59 8.47 -9.75 -12.89
N SER A 60 9.46 -10.65 -12.86
CA SER A 60 10.89 -10.33 -12.79
C SER A 60 11.59 -10.43 -14.15
N SER A 61 10.85 -10.61 -15.24
CA SER A 61 11.42 -10.70 -16.60
C SER A 61 11.41 -9.34 -17.28
N VAL A 62 12.61 -8.74 -17.44
CA VAL A 62 12.81 -7.49 -18.21
C VAL A 62 12.19 -7.60 -19.60
N LYS A 63 12.32 -8.76 -20.26
CA LYS A 63 11.78 -8.99 -21.61
C LYS A 63 10.25 -8.91 -21.64
N GLU A 64 9.58 -9.51 -20.67
CA GLU A 64 8.11 -9.48 -20.61
C GLU A 64 7.59 -8.08 -20.32
N ILE A 65 8.25 -7.37 -19.40
CA ILE A 65 7.91 -5.98 -19.08
C ILE A 65 8.06 -5.11 -20.32
N MET A 66 9.18 -5.21 -21.03
CA MET A 66 9.41 -4.45 -22.27
C MET A 66 8.42 -4.81 -23.38
N ALA A 67 8.02 -6.09 -23.50
CA ALA A 67 7.01 -6.51 -24.47
C ALA A 67 5.63 -5.91 -24.16
N ASP A 68 5.24 -5.92 -22.89
CA ASP A 68 3.97 -5.36 -22.43
C ASP A 68 3.93 -3.84 -22.67
N PHE A 69 4.99 -3.10 -22.34
CA PHE A 69 5.07 -1.65 -22.58
C PHE A 69 5.06 -1.30 -24.08
N LYS A 70 5.80 -2.06 -24.92
CA LYS A 70 5.79 -1.87 -26.38
C LYS A 70 4.40 -2.11 -26.97
N LYS A 71 3.65 -3.09 -26.45
CA LYS A 71 2.29 -3.41 -26.91
C LYS A 71 1.30 -2.27 -26.69
N VAL A 72 1.52 -1.41 -25.69
CA VAL A 72 0.62 -0.27 -25.41
C VAL A 72 0.71 0.81 -26.51
N GLY A 73 1.85 0.94 -27.20
CA GLY A 73 2.04 1.92 -28.28
C GLY A 73 1.96 3.39 -27.86
N LYS A 74 1.93 3.68 -26.55
CA LYS A 74 1.82 5.04 -25.99
C LYS A 74 3.14 5.67 -25.58
N TYR A 75 4.23 4.90 -25.65
CA TYR A 75 5.53 5.30 -25.11
C TYR A 75 6.50 5.60 -26.24
N SER A 76 7.33 6.64 -26.06
CA SER A 76 8.32 7.01 -27.05
C SER A 76 9.47 5.99 -27.10
N PRO A 77 10.19 5.88 -28.23
CA PRO A 77 11.36 5.02 -28.33
C PRO A 77 12.44 5.32 -27.27
N GLU A 78 12.63 6.59 -26.93
CA GLU A 78 13.59 7.05 -25.93
C GLU A 78 13.20 6.57 -24.53
N PHE A 79 11.93 6.74 -24.15
CA PHE A 79 11.43 6.23 -22.88
C PHE A 79 11.60 4.71 -22.76
N LEU A 80 11.30 3.97 -23.83
CA LEU A 80 11.45 2.52 -23.83
C LEU A 80 12.92 2.10 -23.68
N LYS A 81 13.85 2.86 -24.25
CA LYS A 81 15.28 2.62 -24.12
C LYS A 81 15.75 2.85 -22.68
N ASP A 82 15.38 3.99 -22.08
CA ASP A 82 15.75 4.34 -20.70
C ASP A 82 15.12 3.35 -19.70
N LEU A 83 13.88 2.91 -19.95
CA LEU A 83 13.21 1.89 -19.15
C LEU A 83 13.95 0.55 -19.22
N GLU A 84 14.38 0.12 -20.41
CA GLU A 84 15.13 -1.13 -20.57
C GLU A 84 16.47 -1.08 -19.84
N GLU A 85 17.19 0.04 -19.91
CA GLU A 85 18.47 0.24 -19.22
C GLU A 85 18.27 0.22 -17.69
N GLY A 86 17.32 1.01 -17.16
CA GLY A 86 17.02 1.03 -15.73
C GLY A 86 16.56 -0.31 -15.17
N LEU A 87 15.78 -1.08 -15.94
CA LEU A 87 15.37 -2.44 -15.54
C LEU A 87 16.55 -3.42 -15.53
N ARG A 88 17.50 -3.31 -16.47
CA ARG A 88 18.72 -4.14 -16.49
C ARG A 88 19.68 -3.80 -15.36
N ASP A 89 19.77 -2.53 -14.97
CA ASP A 89 20.70 -2.07 -13.94
C ASP A 89 20.23 -2.34 -12.52
N SER A 90 18.91 -2.45 -12.35
CA SER A 90 18.28 -2.76 -11.06
C SER A 90 18.73 -4.12 -10.50
N GLN A 91 19.24 -4.09 -9.27
CA GLN A 91 19.64 -5.27 -8.50
C GLN A 91 18.49 -6.27 -8.29
N TYR A 92 17.24 -5.81 -8.35
CA TYR A 92 16.06 -6.65 -8.20
C TYR A 92 15.84 -7.59 -9.40
N PHE A 93 16.21 -7.15 -10.60
CA PHE A 93 16.05 -7.90 -11.86
C PHE A 93 17.34 -8.63 -12.28
N LYS A 94 18.48 -8.32 -11.64
CA LYS A 94 19.72 -9.09 -11.73
C LYS A 94 19.57 -10.36 -10.88
N LYS A 95 19.16 -11.47 -11.50
CA LYS A 95 19.27 -12.81 -10.89
C LYS A 95 20.72 -13.26 -10.86
#